data_AF-A0A1Z5IYS0-F1
#
_entry.id   AF-A0A1Z5IYS0-F1
#
_cell.length_a   1.000
_cell.length_b   1.000
_cell.length_c   1.000
_cell.angle_alpha   90.00
_cell.angle_beta   90.00
_cell.angle_gamma   90.00
#
_symmetry.space_group_name_H-M   'P 1'
#
loop_
_entity.id
_entity.type
_entity.pdbx_description
1 polymer ?
#
loop_
_entity_poly.entity_id
_entity_poly.type
_entity_poly.pdbx_seq_one_letter_code
_entity_poly.pdbx_strand_id
1 'polypeptide(L)'
;MNLSIWFHLFIMNLKAGMWIPEQYKYLDYMIENDWIVQLDYPEIDSKRVFRKHTAGSKFEITSIGRKSLFKFNWVLLPIAISLAALIISLIALKTVQ
;
A
#
# COMPACT_ATOMS: atom_id res chain seq x y z
N MET A 1 4.21 8.74 5.37
CA MET A 1 3.82 7.76 4.34
C MET A 1 3.38 8.51 3.08
N ASN A 2 3.78 8.05 1.90
CA ASN A 2 3.37 8.62 0.60
C ASN A 2 2.09 7.93 0.09
N LEU A 3 1.26 8.61 -0.70
CA LEU A 3 0.14 8.05 -1.46
C LEU A 3 0.46 6.76 -2.23
N SER A 4 1.63 6.67 -2.87
CA SER A 4 2.07 5.48 -3.62
C SER A 4 2.23 4.26 -2.70
N ILE A 5 2.84 4.45 -1.53
CA ILE A 5 2.99 3.41 -0.51
C ILE A 5 1.62 3.06 0.09
N TRP A 6 0.82 4.08 0.41
CA TRP A 6 -0.53 3.92 0.91
C TRP A 6 -1.37 3.03 -0.01
N PHE A 7 -1.31 3.27 -1.33
CA PHE A 7 -2.09 2.50 -2.31
C PHE A 7 -1.68 1.03 -2.34
N HIS A 8 -0.37 0.74 -2.32
CA HIS A 8 0.13 -0.63 -2.26
C HIS A 8 -0.29 -1.35 -0.97
N LEU A 9 -0.11 -0.69 0.18
CA LEU A 9 -0.55 -1.22 1.48
C LEU A 9 -2.07 -1.40 1.53
N PHE A 10 -2.84 -0.50 0.92
CA PHE A 10 -4.30 -0.58 0.88
C PHE A 10 -4.76 -1.81 0.11
N ILE A 11 -4.20 -2.05 -1.08
CA ILE A 11 -4.54 -3.23 -1.87
C ILE A 11 -4.08 -4.51 -1.16
N MET A 12 -2.89 -4.51 -0.53
CA MET A 12 -2.42 -5.64 0.30
C MET A 12 -3.27 -5.89 1.54
N ASN A 13 -3.98 -4.88 2.03
CA ASN A 13 -4.93 -5.05 3.11
C ASN A 13 -6.27 -5.65 2.61
N LEU A 14 -6.62 -5.41 1.34
CA LEU A 14 -7.80 -6.00 0.71
C LEU A 14 -7.57 -7.41 0.17
N LYS A 15 -6.36 -7.69 -0.33
CA LYS A 15 -5.93 -8.98 -0.89
C LYS A 15 -4.83 -9.52 -0.01
N ALA A 16 -4.94 -10.77 0.46
CA ALA A 16 -3.94 -11.45 1.29
C ALA A 16 -2.60 -11.68 0.55
N GLY A 17 -1.87 -10.59 0.34
CA GLY A 17 -0.60 -10.49 -0.34
C GLY A 17 -0.66 -9.96 -1.78
N MET A 18 0.41 -9.29 -2.20
CA MET A 18 0.61 -8.72 -3.53
C MET A 18 2.05 -8.94 -3.99
N TRP A 19 2.21 -9.15 -5.30
CA TRP A 19 3.50 -9.16 -5.97
C TRP A 19 4.02 -7.72 -6.13
N ILE A 20 5.17 -7.39 -5.53
CA ILE A 20 5.82 -6.10 -5.72
C ILE A 20 7.10 -6.32 -6.56
N PRO A 21 7.26 -5.59 -7.68
CA PRO A 21 8.50 -5.66 -8.46
C PRO A 21 9.65 -5.01 -7.68
N GLU A 22 10.85 -5.56 -7.77
CA GLU A 22 12.01 -5.07 -7.00
C GLU A 22 12.44 -3.64 -7.33
N GLN A 23 12.22 -3.23 -8.57
CA GLN A 23 12.45 -1.85 -9.02
C GLN A 23 11.45 -0.84 -8.42
N TYR A 24 10.50 -1.29 -7.58
CA TYR A 24 9.59 -0.40 -6.90
C TYR A 24 10.36 0.48 -5.91
N LYS A 25 10.38 1.78 -6.19
CA LYS A 25 11.18 2.80 -5.49
C LYS A 25 11.08 2.79 -3.97
N TYR A 26 9.94 2.37 -3.41
CA TYR A 26 9.69 2.40 -1.96
C TYR A 26 9.73 1.02 -1.31
N LEU A 27 10.18 -0.01 -2.03
CA LEU A 27 10.20 -1.38 -1.53
C LEU A 27 11.08 -1.50 -0.28
N ASP A 28 12.34 -1.09 -0.37
CA ASP A 28 13.28 -1.14 0.76
C ASP A 28 12.76 -0.33 1.94
N TYR A 29 12.22 0.87 1.70
CA TYR A 29 11.63 1.70 2.73
C TYR A 29 10.42 1.02 3.43
N MET A 30 9.59 0.29 2.69
CA MET A 30 8.45 -0.45 3.27
C MET A 30 8.91 -1.65 4.10
N ILE A 31 10.01 -2.30 3.70
CA ILE A 31 10.63 -3.41 4.45
C ILE A 31 11.29 -2.89 5.72
N GLU A 32 12.11 -1.83 5.63
CA GLU A 32 12.82 -1.21 6.76
C GLU A 32 11.88 -0.69 7.85
N ASN A 33 10.66 -0.27 7.49
CA ASN A 33 9.65 0.21 8.44
C ASN A 33 8.72 -0.91 8.97
N ASP A 34 9.03 -2.18 8.66
CA ASP A 34 8.22 -3.35 8.99
C ASP A 34 6.77 -3.23 8.50
N TRP A 35 6.50 -2.52 7.40
CA TRP A 35 5.14 -2.37 6.88
C TRP A 35 4.68 -3.57 6.07
N ILE A 36 5.64 -4.28 5.46
CA ILE A 36 5.41 -5.48 4.68
C ILE A 36 6.40 -6.57 5.08
N VAL A 37 5.99 -7.81 4.89
CA VAL A 37 6.85 -8.99 5.05
C VAL A 37 6.82 -9.79 3.76
N GLN A 38 7.98 -10.30 3.34
CA GLN A 38 8.06 -11.20 2.20
C GLN A 38 7.42 -12.54 2.58
N LEU A 39 6.47 -13.00 1.76
CA LEU A 39 5.97 -14.35 1.84
C LEU A 39 6.95 -15.25 1.08
N ASP A 40 7.82 -15.93 1.81
CA ASP A 40 8.62 -16.99 1.22
C ASP A 40 7.67 -18.04 0.65
N TYR A 41 7.88 -18.41 -0.62
CA TYR A 41 7.38 -19.70 -1.08
C TYR A 41 8.00 -20.76 -0.17
N PRO A 42 7.27 -21.81 0.25
CA PRO A 42 7.91 -22.91 0.97
C PRO A 42 9.00 -23.48 0.05
N GLU A 43 10.26 -23.13 0.35
CA GLU A 43 11.43 -23.71 -0.29
C GLU A 43 11.43 -25.20 0.04
N ILE A 44 11.33 -26.02 -1.00
CA ILE A 44 11.88 -27.37 -0.94
C ILE A 44 13.37 -27.16 -0.71
N ASP A 45 13.78 -27.46 0.52
CA ASP A 45 15.13 -27.65 1.02
C ASP A 45 16.18 -27.83 -0.09
N SER A 46 16.99 -26.80 -0.36
CA SER A 46 18.44 -26.95 -0.52
C SER A 46 19.12 -25.66 -0.99
N LYS A 47 20.07 -25.24 -0.15
CA LYS A 47 21.29 -24.49 -0.50
C LYS A 47 21.13 -23.01 -0.86
N ARG A 48 21.56 -22.19 0.11
CA ARG A 48 22.22 -20.88 -0.06
C ARG A 48 22.96 -20.75 -1.39
N VAL A 49 22.33 -20.24 -2.43
CA VAL A 49 23.03 -19.65 -3.59
C VAL A 49 22.11 -18.60 -4.22
N PHE A 50 22.39 -17.33 -3.91
CA PHE A 50 22.05 -16.15 -4.71
C PHE A 50 20.64 -16.08 -5.35
N ARG A 51 19.79 -15.32 -4.66
CA ARG A 51 18.62 -14.55 -5.17
C ARG A 51 18.61 -14.43 -6.70
N LYS A 52 17.84 -15.30 -7.36
CA LYS A 52 17.36 -15.08 -8.72
C LYS A 52 16.01 -14.38 -8.68
N HIS A 53 16.09 -13.13 -8.27
CA HIS A 53 15.13 -12.05 -8.36
C HIS A 53 14.66 -11.80 -9.80
N THR A 54 13.84 -12.70 -10.36
CA THR A 54 13.45 -12.64 -11.79
C THR A 54 11.95 -12.63 -12.06
N ALA A 55 11.13 -12.64 -11.01
CA ALA A 55 9.76 -12.16 -10.99
C ALA A 55 9.58 -11.58 -9.59
N GLY A 56 8.91 -10.44 -9.43
CA GLY A 56 8.84 -9.71 -8.14
C GLY A 56 8.54 -10.61 -6.95
N SER A 57 8.78 -10.20 -5.71
CA SER A 57 8.47 -11.05 -4.55
C SER A 57 7.02 -10.84 -4.11
N LYS A 58 6.37 -11.88 -3.57
CA LYS A 58 5.05 -11.75 -2.95
C LYS A 58 5.25 -11.23 -1.53
N PHE A 59 4.53 -10.18 -1.18
CA PHE A 59 4.60 -9.56 0.14
C PHE A 59 3.21 -9.49 0.75
N GLU A 60 3.14 -9.53 2.09
CA GLU A 60 1.93 -9.29 2.87
C GLU A 60 2.10 -8.08 3.78
N ILE A 61 1.00 -7.37 4.04
CA ILE A 61 0.99 -6.28 5.02
C ILE A 61 1.09 -6.83 6.45
N THR A 62 1.99 -6.27 7.24
CA THR A 62 2.13 -6.64 8.66
C THR A 62 1.08 -5.93 9.53
N SER A 63 1.04 -6.27 10.82
CA SER A 63 0.24 -5.52 11.79
C SER A 63 0.70 -4.06 11.95
N ILE A 64 2.01 -3.79 11.82
CA ILE A 64 2.60 -2.45 11.88
C ILE A 64 2.22 -1.64 10.62
N GLY A 65 2.29 -2.27 9.44
CA GLY A 65 1.83 -1.70 8.18
C GLY A 65 0.35 -1.33 8.23
N ARG A 66 -0.50 -2.23 8.73
CA ARG A 66 -1.94 -1.95 8.93
C ARG A 66 -2.18 -0.76 9.84
N LYS A 67 -1.51 -0.68 11.00
CA LYS A 67 -1.62 0.48 11.91
C LYS A 67 -1.21 1.78 11.23
N SER A 68 -0.11 1.76 10.47
CA SER A 68 0.38 2.94 9.74
C SER A 68 -0.58 3.37 8.63
N LEU A 69 -1.18 2.41 7.93
CA LEU A 69 -2.24 2.65 6.95
C LEU A 69 -3.47 3.31 7.59
N PHE A 70 -3.95 2.79 8.72
CA PHE A 70 -5.07 3.39 9.45
C PHE A 70 -4.77 4.84 9.86
N LYS A 71 -3.59 5.12 10.41
CA LYS A 71 -3.19 6.50 10.76
C LYS A 71 -3.22 7.44 9.57
N PHE A 72 -2.75 6.98 8.41
CA PHE A 72 -2.76 7.81 7.19
C PHE A 72 -4.18 8.01 6.63
N ASN A 73 -5.05 6.98 6.72
CA ASN A 73 -6.46 7.11 6.36
C ASN A 73 -7.16 8.19 7.18
N TRP A 74 -6.86 8.30 8.48
CA TRP A 74 -7.41 9.35 9.33
C TRP A 74 -7.03 10.77 8.89
N VAL A 75 -5.87 10.93 8.23
CA VAL A 75 -5.45 12.22 7.66
C VAL A 75 -6.11 12.46 6.29
N LEU A 76 -6.24 11.42 5.47
CA LEU A 76 -6.85 11.52 4.13
C LEU A 76 -8.37 11.69 4.17
N LEU A 77 -9.05 11.10 5.16
CA LEU A 77 -10.51 11.07 5.21
C LEU A 77 -11.13 12.47 5.28
N PRO A 78 -10.69 13.39 6.16
CA PRO A 78 -11.19 14.77 6.17
C PRO A 78 -10.97 15.47 4.83
N ILE A 79 -9.81 15.29 4.20
CA ILE A 79 -9.49 15.88 2.89
C ILE A 79 -10.47 15.39 1.83
N ALA A 80 -10.74 14.07 1.79
CA ALA A 80 -11.70 13.48 0.86
C ALA A 80 -13.13 13.99 1.09
N ILE A 81 -13.56 14.12 2.35
CA ILE A 81 -14.88 14.67 2.71
C ILE A 81 -14.99 16.14 2.28
N SER A 82 -13.96 16.95 2.55
CA SER A 82 -13.94 18.36 2.14
C SER A 82 -13.98 18.53 0.62
N LEU A 83 -13.24 17.71 -0.13
CA LEU A 83 -13.29 17.69 -1.59
C LEU A 83 -14.67 17.28 -2.12
N ALA A 84 -15.29 16.24 -1.54
CA ALA A 84 -16.64 15.82 -1.91
C ALA A 84 -17.67 16.92 -1.64
N ALA A 85 -17.60 17.56 -0.47
CA ALA A 85 -18.47 18.68 -0.12
C ALA A 85 -18.31 19.85 -1.09
N LEU A 86 -17.07 20.17 -1.51
CA LEU A 86 -16.79 21.19 -2.50
C LEU A 86 -17.44 20.87 -3.86
N ILE A 87 -17.31 19.63 -4.33
CA ILE A 87 -17.92 19.19 -5.60
C ILE A 87 -19.44 19.31 -5.53
N ILE A 88 -20.06 18.86 -4.43
CA ILE A 88 -21.51 18.97 -4.21
C ILE A 88 -21.93 20.44 -4.22
N SER A 89 -21.18 21.32 -3.54
CA SER A 89 -21.44 22.76 -3.53
C SER A 89 -21.36 23.37 -4.92
N LEU A 90 -20.40 22.96 -5.75
CA LEU A 90 -20.26 23.46 -7.12
C LEU A 90 -21.38 22.96 -8.04
N ILE A 91 -21.81 21.71 -7.89
CA ILE A 91 -22.95 21.16 -8.62
C ILE A 91 -24.23 21.91 -8.23
N ALA A 92 -24.46 22.09 -6.93
CA ALA A 92 -25.61 22.83 -6.41
C ALA A 92 -25.66 24.26 -6.96
N LEU A 93 -24.52 24.96 -7.00
CA LEU A 93 -24.44 26.32 -7.55
C LEU A 93 -24.83 26.36 -9.04
N LYS A 94 -24.38 25.38 -9.84
CA LYS A 94 -24.72 25.30 -11.27
C LYS A 94 -26.18 24.92 -11.52
N THR A 95 -26.82 24.17 -10.63
CA THR A 95 -28.23 23.76 -10.79
C THR A 95 -29.24 24.84 -10.40
N VAL A 96 -28.81 25.89 -9.68
CA VAL A 96 -29.67 26.98 -9.21
C VAL A 96 -29.62 28.21 -10.15
N GLN A 97 -28.70 28.23 -11.12
CA GLN A 97 -28.65 29.21 -12.21
C GLN A 97 -29.48 28.75 -13.41
#